data_AF-Q6QVL6-F1
#
_entry.id   AF-Q6QVL6-F1
#
_cell.length_a   1.000
_cell.length_b   1.000
_cell.length_c   1.000
_cell.angle_alpha   90.00
_cell.angle_beta   90.00
_cell.angle_gamma   90.00
#
_symmetry.space_group_name_H-M   'P 1'
#
loop_
_entity.id
_entity.type
_entity.pdbx_description
1 polymer ?
#
loop_
_entity_poly.entity_id
_entity_poly.type
_entity_poly.pdbx_seq_one_letter_code
_entity_poly.pdbx_strand_id
1 'polypeptide(L)' 'MWYEILPSAAVIAVCMSIPNFISPYINRLWEGKPYRRCIVDDWHIDMLKRDERISGIDGYQTVGLDNLPDEPPKN' A
#
# COMPACT_ATOMS: atom_id res chain seq x y z
N MET A 1 15.81 -1.10 -41.88
CA MET A 1 15.30 0.29 -41.69
C MET A 1 15.35 0.62 -40.21
N TRP A 2 15.44 1.89 -39.80
CA TRP A 2 15.60 2.25 -38.38
C TRP A 2 14.43 1.79 -37.49
N TYR A 3 13.23 1.59 -38.06
CA TYR A 3 12.03 1.18 -37.33
C TYR A 3 12.01 -0.31 -36.92
N GLU A 4 12.92 -1.14 -37.43
CA GLU A 4 12.95 -2.58 -37.10
C GLU A 4 13.31 -2.84 -35.64
N ILE A 5 13.82 -1.83 -34.92
CA ILE A 5 14.03 -1.88 -33.47
C ILE A 5 12.74 -1.68 -32.65
N LEU A 6 11.68 -1.12 -33.24
CA LEU A 6 10.47 -0.78 -32.50
C LEU A 6 9.77 -2.01 -31.90
N PRO A 7 9.67 -3.17 -32.58
CA PRO A 7 9.08 -4.36 -31.98
C PRO A 7 9.84 -4.86 -30.74
N SER A 8 11.17 -4.90 -30.78
CA SER A 8 11.98 -5.34 -29.63
C SER A 8 11.93 -4.33 -28.49
N ALA A 9 11.99 -3.03 -28.79
CA ALA A 9 11.81 -1.98 -27.80
C ALA A 9 10.41 -2.03 -27.14
N ALA A 10 9.36 -2.31 -27.92
CA ALA A 10 8.00 -2.43 -27.41
C ALA A 10 7.85 -3.63 -26.45
N VAL A 11 8.44 -4.79 -26.79
CA VAL A 11 8.42 -5.97 -25.90
C VAL A 11 9.09 -5.66 -24.58
N ILE A 12 10.27 -5.01 -24.60
CA ILE A 12 10.99 -4.62 -23.37
C ILE A 12 10.14 -3.64 -22.54
N ALA A 13 9.56 -2.62 -23.18
CA ALA A 13 8.73 -1.64 -22.50
C ALA A 13 7.50 -2.27 -21.84
N VAL A 14 6.82 -3.19 -22.52
CA VAL A 14 5.68 -3.93 -21.96
C VAL A 14 6.12 -4.77 -20.76
N CYS A 15 7.18 -5.56 -20.91
CA CYS A 15 7.69 -6.40 -19.82
C CYS A 15 8.08 -5.60 -18.59
N MET A 16 8.71 -4.43 -18.75
CA MET A 16 9.06 -3.54 -17.64
C MET A 16 7.86 -2.81 -17.03
N SER A 17 6.79 -2.62 -17.80
CA SER A 17 5.58 -1.95 -17.32
C SER A 17 4.70 -2.87 -16.47
N ILE A 18 4.71 -4.18 -16.77
CA ILE A 18 3.86 -5.18 -16.12
C ILE A 18 3.93 -5.13 -14.57
N PRO A 19 5.11 -5.13 -13.92
CA PRO A 19 5.18 -5.10 -12.46
C PRO A 19 4.53 -3.85 -11.85
N ASN A 20 4.69 -2.70 -12.49
CA ASN A 20 4.11 -1.44 -12.05
C ASN A 20 2.58 -1.46 -12.13
N PHE A 21 2.03 -2.02 -13.22
CA PHE A 21 0.58 -2.14 -13.37
C PHE A 21 -0.02 -3.19 -12.45
N ILE A 22 0.68 -4.30 -12.20
CA ILE A 22 0.16 -5.41 -11.38
C ILE A 22 0.25 -5.11 -9.88
N SER A 23 1.31 -4.42 -9.43
CA SER A 23 1.57 -4.21 -8.00
C SER A 23 0.37 -3.65 -7.21
N PRO A 24 -0.36 -2.61 -7.68
CA PRO A 24 -1.50 -2.08 -6.96
C PRO A 24 -2.64 -3.08 -6.76
N TYR A 25 -2.86 -3.97 -7.74
CA TYR A 25 -3.89 -5.01 -7.64
C TYR A 25 -3.48 -6.10 -6.64
N ILE A 26 -2.21 -6.51 -6.65
CA ILE A 26 -1.68 -7.47 -5.67
C ILE A 26 -1.74 -6.88 -4.26
N ASN A 27 -1.30 -5.64 -4.07
CA ASN A 27 -1.34 -4.97 -2.78
C ASN A 27 -2.77 -4.90 -2.25
N ARG A 28 -3.74 -4.54 -3.12
CA ARG A 28 -5.14 -4.48 -2.75
C ARG A 28 -5.71 -5.85 -2.36
N LEU A 29 -5.27 -6.93 -3.00
CA LEU A 29 -5.70 -8.29 -2.68
C LEU A 29 -5.17 -8.75 -1.30
N TRP A 30 -3.94 -8.39 -0.96
CA TRP A 30 -3.28 -8.87 0.26
C TRP A 30 -3.51 -7.96 1.48
N GLU A 31 -3.34 -6.65 1.30
CA GLU A 31 -3.36 -5.64 2.36
C GLU A 31 -4.67 -4.82 2.37
N GLY A 32 -5.59 -5.07 1.43
CA GLY A 32 -6.84 -4.32 1.28
C GLY A 32 -6.67 -2.93 0.66
N LYS A 33 -5.43 -2.43 0.52
CA LYS A 33 -5.09 -1.12 -0.04
C LYS A 33 -4.21 -1.23 -1.28
N PRO A 34 -4.36 -0.32 -2.27
CA PRO A 34 -3.59 -0.39 -3.51
C PRO A 34 -2.11 -0.01 -3.35
N TYR A 35 -1.70 0.49 -2.19
CA TYR A 35 -0.33 0.94 -1.91
C TYR A 35 0.19 0.32 -0.62
N ARG A 36 1.49 0.05 -0.59
CA ARG A 36 2.22 -0.34 0.61
C ARG A 36 2.65 0.90 1.39
N ARG A 37 2.67 0.83 2.72
CA ARG A 37 3.16 1.93 3.55
C ARG A 37 4.69 1.97 3.51
N CYS A 38 5.26 3.17 3.70
CA CYS A 38 6.69 3.32 3.88
C CYS A 38 7.09 2.65 5.20
N ILE A 39 8.15 1.85 5.17
CA ILE A 39 8.72 1.17 6.35
C ILE A 39 10.25 1.38 6.42
N VAL A 40 10.72 2.51 5.89
CA VAL A 40 12.14 2.83 5.84
C VAL A 40 12.60 3.56 7.10
N ASP A 41 11.82 4.54 7.55
CA ASP A 41 12.16 5.34 8.73
C ASP A 41 11.55 4.75 10.00
N ASP A 42 12.27 4.88 11.12
CA ASP A 42 11.83 4.40 12.43
C ASP A 42 10.44 4.94 12.83
N TRP A 43 10.19 6.21 12.55
CA TRP A 43 8.89 6.83 12.81
C TRP A 43 7.75 6.14 12.04
N HIS A 44 7.98 5.81 10.77
CA HIS A 44 6.97 5.14 9.95
C HIS A 44 6.70 3.71 10.43
N ILE A 45 7.74 3.01 10.90
CA ILE A 45 7.62 1.68 11.50
C ILE A 45 6.83 1.76 12.81
N ASP A 46 7.13 2.72 13.68
CA ASP A 46 6.43 2.89 14.95
C ASP A 46 4.96 3.28 14.75
N MET A 47 4.66 4.12 13.75
CA MET A 47 3.29 4.44 13.34
C MET A 47 2.55 3.21 12.79
N LEU A 48 3.20 2.38 11.97
CA LEU A 48 2.59 1.14 11.47
C LEU A 48 2.25 0.19 12.62
N LYS A 49 3.20 -0.04 13.54
CA LYS A 49 3.00 -0.90 14.71
C LYS A 49 1.95 -0.34 15.67
N ARG A 50 1.85 1.00 15.79
CA ARG A 50 0.78 1.66 16.53
C ARG A 50 -0.57 1.31 15.92
N ASP A 51 -0.70 1.42 14.60
CA ASP A 51 -1.96 1.13 13.92
C ASP A 51 -2.33 -0.36 14.04
N GLU A 52 -1.35 -1.27 13.95
CA GLU A 52 -1.55 -2.72 14.24
C GLU A 52 -2.10 -2.96 15.66
N ARG A 53 -1.57 -2.24 16.67
CA ARG A 53 -2.04 -2.36 18.05
C ARG A 53 -3.45 -1.78 18.26
N ILE A 54 -3.82 -0.74 17.51
CA ILE A 54 -5.13 -0.09 17.64
C ILE A 54 -6.21 -0.88 16.87
N SER A 55 -5.90 -1.38 15.67
CA SER A 55 -6.84 -2.16 14.87
C SER A 55 -7.02 -3.59 15.39
N GLY A 56 -5.98 -4.17 16.01
CA GLY A 56 -5.96 -5.53 16.52
C GLY A 56 -5.84 -6.63 15.46
N ILE A 57 -5.73 -6.28 14.18
CA ILE A 57 -5.66 -7.22 13.05
C ILE A 57 -4.40 -6.95 12.22
N ASP A 58 -4.33 -5.78 11.59
CA ASP A 58 -3.21 -5.38 10.72
C ASP A 58 -2.94 -3.86 10.76
N GLY A 59 -1.81 -3.43 10.21
CA GLY A 59 -1.44 -2.01 10.13
C GLY A 59 -2.07 -1.26 8.95
N TYR A 60 -2.98 -1.90 8.21
CA TYR A 60 -3.57 -1.38 6.98
C TYR A 60 -5.04 -1.00 7.15
N GLN A 61 -5.74 -1.56 8.13
CA GLN A 61 -7.10 -1.18 8.50
C GLN A 61 -7.10 0.22 9.11
N THR A 62 -7.82 1.14 8.47
CA THR A 62 -8.02 2.49 9.00
C THR A 62 -9.05 2.49 10.10
N VAL A 63 -8.63 2.90 11.28
CA VAL A 63 -9.51 3.16 12.43
C VAL A 63 -9.92 4.63 12.40
N GLY A 64 -11.22 4.88 12.18
CA GLY A 64 -11.79 6.22 12.10
C GLY A 64 -12.25 6.78 13.44
N LEU A 65 -12.96 7.92 13.37
CA LEU A 65 -13.60 8.57 14.52
C LEU A 65 -14.67 7.68 15.15
N ASP A 66 -15.24 6.74 14.38
CA ASP A 66 -16.25 5.79 14.85
C ASP A 66 -15.75 4.89 16.00
N ASN A 67 -14.44 4.79 16.22
CA ASN A 67 -13.86 4.02 17.33
C ASN A 67 -13.67 4.86 18.61
N LEU A 68 -13.98 6.15 18.57
CA LEU A 68 -13.85 7.03 19.74
C LEU A 68 -15.21 7.09 20.47
N PRO A 69 -15.23 7.07 21.82
CA PRO A 69 -16.48 7.27 22.55
C PRO A 69 -16.99 8.71 22.35
N ASP A 70 -18.30 8.85 22.15
CA ASP A 70 -18.97 10.15 21.97
C ASP A 70 -18.92 11.02 23.23
N GLU A 71 -18.97 10.39 24.40
CA GLU A 71 -18.89 11.06 25.70
C GLU A 71 -17.50 10.84 26.32
N PRO A 72 -16.91 11.89 26.95
CA PRO A 72 -15.68 11.71 27.71
C PRO A 72 -15.93 10.73 28.86
N PRO A 73 -14.91 9.93 29.26
CA PRO A 73 -15.05 9.01 30.37
C PRO A 73 -15.45 9.79 31.63
N LYS A 74 -16.60 9.43 32.23
CA LYS A 74 -17.01 9.92 33.55
C LYS A 74 -16.05 9.32 34.59
N ASN A 75 -15.09 10.13 35.02
CA ASN A 75 -14.21 9.82 36.15
C ASN A 75 -14.99 9.78 37.46
#